data_AF-A0AAW9ZLQ5-F1
#
_entry.id   AF-A0AAW9ZLQ5-F1
#
_cell.length_a   1.000
_cell.length_b   1.000
_cell.length_c   1.000
_cell.angle_alpha   90.00
_cell.angle_beta   90.00
_cell.angle_gamma   90.00
#
_symmetry.space_group_name_H-M   'P 1'
#
loop_
_entity.id
_entity.type
_entity.pdbx_description
1 polymer ?
#
loop_
_entity_poly.entity_id
_entity_poly.type
_entity_poly.pdbx_seq_one_letter_code
_entity_poly.pdbx_strand_id
1 'polypeptide(L)' 'MRSSFVRRSKPLRRELHIGASTYTLIIDPQGLKLVEKGKRKGVVLRWDELVSGDAALARALQASLSDA' A
#
# COMPACT_ATOMS: atom_id res chain seq x y z
N MET A 1 19.84 -17.29 3.11
CA MET A 1 18.80 -17.61 2.12
C MET A 1 17.64 -18.31 2.81
N ARG A 2 16.60 -17.59 3.24
CA ARG A 2 15.35 -18.21 3.75
C ARG A 2 14.23 -17.83 2.79
N SER A 3 14.02 -18.67 1.79
CA SER A 3 12.87 -18.56 0.90
C SER A 3 11.62 -18.96 1.70
N SER A 4 10.89 -17.99 2.22
CA SER A 4 9.54 -18.22 2.71
C SER A 4 8.64 -18.49 1.50
N PHE A 5 8.39 -19.77 1.23
CA PHE A 5 7.43 -20.17 0.20
C PHE A 5 6.01 -19.82 0.65
N VAL A 6 5.56 -18.61 0.32
CA VAL A 6 4.13 -18.30 0.32
C VAL A 6 3.54 -19.01 -0.90
N ARG A 7 2.78 -20.07 -0.64
CA ARG A 7 1.91 -20.72 -1.63
C ARG A 7 1.10 -19.62 -2.34
N ARG A 8 1.01 -19.64 -3.68
CA ARG A 8 0.37 -18.60 -4.50
C ARG A 8 -1.07 -18.34 -4.06
N SER A 9 -1.24 -17.41 -3.13
CA SER A 9 -2.53 -16.95 -2.65
C SER A 9 -3.11 -15.96 -3.65
N LYS A 10 -4.42 -16.06 -3.90
CA LYS A 10 -5.14 -15.03 -4.66
C LYS A 10 -4.99 -13.69 -3.93
N PRO A 11 -4.93 -12.55 -4.64
CA PRO A 11 -4.93 -11.24 -4.00
C PRO A 11 -6.11 -11.11 -3.03
N LEU A 12 -5.84 -10.70 -1.80
CA LEU A 12 -6.86 -10.41 -0.80
C LEU A 12 -7.48 -9.05 -1.12
N ARG A 13 -8.80 -8.99 -1.20
CA ARG A 13 -9.55 -7.75 -1.43
C ARG A 13 -10.47 -7.49 -0.26
N ARG A 14 -10.43 -6.26 0.27
CA ARG A 14 -11.29 -5.83 1.38
C ARG A 14 -11.80 -4.41 1.14
N GLU A 15 -13.05 -4.19 1.54
CA GLU A 15 -13.59 -2.84 1.69
C GLU A 15 -13.20 -2.33 3.08
N LEU A 16 -12.72 -1.09 3.14
CA LEU A 16 -12.32 -0.40 4.37
C LEU A 16 -13.05 0.94 4.45
N HIS A 17 -13.45 1.31 5.65
CA HIS A 17 -13.96 2.64 5.95
C HIS A 17 -12.88 3.38 6.74
N ILE A 18 -12.35 4.46 6.16
CA ILE A 18 -11.32 5.29 6.78
C ILE A 18 -11.85 6.72 6.78
N GLY A 19 -12.17 7.24 7.96
CA GLY A 19 -12.88 8.52 8.10
C GLY A 19 -14.25 8.46 7.43
N ALA A 20 -14.55 9.46 6.60
CA ALA A 20 -15.81 9.54 5.84
C ALA A 20 -15.76 8.79 4.49
N SER A 21 -14.61 8.24 4.09
CA SER A 21 -14.40 7.64 2.77
C SER A 21 -14.32 6.12 2.83
N THR A 22 -14.87 5.47 1.80
CA THR A 22 -14.75 4.03 1.57
C THR A 22 -13.59 3.75 0.62
N TYR A 23 -12.77 2.75 0.95
CA TYR A 23 -11.63 2.33 0.16
C TYR A 23 -11.69 0.84 -0.16
N THR A 24 -11.15 0.48 -1.31
CA THR A 24 -10.83 -0.90 -1.65
C THR A 24 -9.34 -1.12 -1.41
N LEU A 25 -9.02 -2.00 -0.46
CA LEU A 25 -7.69 -2.51 -0.21
C LEU A 25 -7.48 -3.80 -0.99
N ILE A 26 -6.39 -3.85 -1.76
CA ILE A 26 -5.91 -5.04 -2.44
C ILE A 26 -4.53 -5.37 -1.89
N ILE A 27 -4.35 -6.59 -1.39
CA ILE A 27 -3.07 -7.10 -0.86
C ILE A 27 -2.64 -8.30 -1.69
N ASP A 28 -1.39 -8.30 -2.14
CA ASP A 28 -0.77 -9.42 -2.85
C ASP A 28 0.69 -9.63 -2.39
N PRO A 29 1.41 -10.64 -2.91
CA PRO A 29 2.80 -10.88 -2.50
C PRO A 29 3.80 -9.78 -2.87
N GLN A 30 3.46 -8.79 -3.69
CA GLN A 30 4.34 -7.68 -4.07
C GLN A 30 4.10 -6.44 -3.20
N GLY A 31 2.86 -6.23 -2.76
CA GLY A 31 2.52 -5.06 -1.95
C GLY A 31 1.04 -4.93 -1.61
N LEU A 32 0.67 -3.69 -1.30
CA LEU A 32 -0.71 -3.28 -1.13
C LEU A 32 -1.06 -2.14 -2.09
N LYS A 33 -2.33 -2.11 -2.48
CA LYS A 33 -2.95 -1.01 -3.22
C LYS A 33 -4.22 -0.58 -2.52
N LEU A 34 -4.32 0.70 -2.21
CA LEU A 34 -5.50 1.31 -1.60
C LEU A 34 -6.12 2.29 -2.60
N VAL A 35 -7.38 2.06 -2.96
CA VAL A 35 -8.10 2.91 -3.92
C VAL A 35 -9.38 3.41 -3.27
N GLU A 36 -9.58 4.72 -3.24
CA GLU A 36 -10.86 5.28 -2.78
C GLU A 36 -11.99 4.90 -3.75
N LYS A 37 -13.15 4.54 -3.20
CA LYS A 37 -14.31 4.15 -3.99
C LYS A 37 -14.72 5.29 -4.93
N GLY A 38 -14.91 4.96 -6.20
CA GLY A 38 -15.22 5.94 -7.26
C GLY A 38 -14.00 6.70 -7.79
N LYS A 39 -12.80 6.50 -7.24
CA LYS A 39 -11.54 7.05 -7.78
C LYS A 39 -10.78 5.99 -8.55
N ARG A 40 -10.07 6.42 -9.60
CA ARG A 40 -9.17 5.56 -10.39
C ARG A 40 -7.72 5.62 -9.90
N LYS A 41 -7.34 6.75 -9.29
CA LYS A 41 -6.03 6.94 -8.66
C LYS A 41 -6.09 6.41 -7.22
N GLY A 42 -5.03 5.75 -6.80
CA GLY A 42 -4.91 5.18 -5.46
C GLY A 42 -3.43 5.07 -5.08
N VAL A 43 -3.18 4.76 -3.82
CA VAL A 43 -1.83 4.60 -3.27
C VAL A 43 -1.38 3.16 -3.47
N VAL A 44 -0.15 2.98 -3.92
CA VAL A 44 0.51 1.67 -4.01
C VAL A 44 1.73 1.71 -3.11
N LEU A 45 1.90 0.70 -2.28
CA LEU A 45 3.06 0.53 -1.43
C LEU A 45 3.59 -0.88 -1.58
N ARG A 46 4.85 -1.02 -1.99
CA ARG A 46 5.49 -2.33 -2.13
C ARG A 46 6.06 -2.80 -0.80
N TRP A 47 6.19 -4.12 -0.61
CA TRP A 47 6.73 -4.66 0.65
C TRP A 47 8.21 -4.36 0.84
N ASP A 48 9.01 -4.33 -0.23
CA ASP A 48 10.41 -3.92 -0.18
C ASP A 48 10.56 -2.47 0.31
N GLU A 49 9.74 -1.56 -0.20
CA GLU A 49 9.69 -0.16 0.25
C GLU A 49 9.25 -0.03 1.72
N LEU A 50 8.30 -0.86 2.17
CA LEU A 50 7.83 -0.88 3.56
C LEU A 50 8.90 -1.44 4.51
N VAL A 51 9.54 -2.55 4.15
CA VAL A 51 10.52 -3.26 5.01
C VAL A 51 11.88 -2.55 5.01
N SER A 52 12.26 -1.89 3.92
CA SER A 52 13.53 -1.17 3.83
C SER A 52 13.59 0.08 4.73
N GLY A 53 12.45 0.60 5.23
CA GLY A 53 12.38 1.76 6.11
C GLY A 53 12.70 3.13 5.45
N ASP A 54 13.62 3.15 4.49
CA ASP A 54 14.11 4.37 3.82
C ASP A 54 13.08 5.01 2.88
N ALA A 55 12.28 4.21 2.16
CA ALA A 55 11.33 4.74 1.20
C ALA A 55 10.07 5.33 1.86
N ALA A 56 9.68 4.83 3.04
CA ALA A 56 8.54 5.36 3.80
C ALA A 56 8.87 6.72 4.41
N LEU A 57 10.07 6.88 5.00
CA LEU A 57 10.54 8.16 5.52
C LEU A 57 10.78 9.17 4.40
N ALA A 58 11.42 8.78 3.30
CA ALA A 58 11.65 9.67 2.17
C ALA A 58 10.34 10.14 1.52
N ARG A 59 9.33 9.26 1.39
CA ARG A 59 8.00 9.64 0.89
C ARG A 59 7.23 10.53 1.86
N ALA A 60 7.27 10.23 3.16
CA ALA A 60 6.64 11.07 4.18
C ALA A 60 7.27 12.47 4.22
N LEU A 61 8.60 12.55 4.17
CA LEU A 61 9.35 13.81 4.10
C LEU A 61 9.02 14.58 2.81
N GLN A 62 9.05 13.92 1.65
CA GLN A 62 8.72 14.57 0.38
C GLN A 62 7.27 15.09 0.37
N ALA A 63 6.33 14.35 0.95
CA ALA A 63 4.94 14.79 1.09
C ALA A 63 4.82 16.02 2.01
N SER A 64 5.52 16.06 3.14
CA SER A 64 5.54 17.23 4.03
C SER A 64 6.22 18.46 3.43
N LEU A 65 7.23 18.29 2.57
CA LEU A 65 7.90 19.39 1.89
C LEU A 65 7.14 19.92 0.66
N SER A 66 6.27 19.11 0.08
CA SER A 66 5.46 19.50 -1.09
C SER A 66 4.15 20.22 -0.69
N ASP A 67 3.84 20.26 0.61
CA ASP A 67 2.65 20.90 1.19
C ASP A 67 3.00 22.25 1.88
N ALA A 68 4.23 22.74 1.68
CA ALA A 68 4.78 23.99 2.25
C ALA A 68 5.12 25.03 1.18
#